data_AF-A0A377J449-F1
#
_entry.id   AF-A0A377J449-F1
#
_cell.length_a   1.000
_cell.length_b   1.000
_cell.length_c   1.000
_cell.angle_alpha   90.00
_cell.angle_beta   90.00
_cell.angle_gamma   90.00
#
_symmetry.space_group_name_H-M   'P 1'
#
loop_
_entity.id
_entity.type
_entity.pdbx_description
1 polymer ?
#
loop_
_entity_poly.entity_id
_entity_poly.type
_entity_poly.pdbx_seq_one_letter_code
_entity_poly.pdbx_strand_id
1 'polypeptide(L)'
;MQNLLKCFEYLKPYHIDMLDAIAVMMELFTLQSKTPESITTILKLDKPKASAMLLQKLREIIEPELFIEPNPKINPRKILKLLASTPISHSIIEQFLHTITQKKTTNKLYFYSTPYEINQLLVGILDIQAGESIYNPCYGMGSVFLSLSHIAPHITLYGEELDPKLSLIARLIANLSKLDSSNLYVNDILASPIFRQGTSYKKFDKILCNPPLNAHLGTELLKDDERFSTAGNLIKTYPELVFLLHSLAHLGQKGVFIVRNQTLMKSSLEKRLRDKLCEDEMIEAIIELPKNIFPHQSYDFSLLVISSSNKQILHIDASSEHFYTKDGKYNRLINTQEILQLYRTKDKSPYSSLTPIASINPQDLRAHSYVKDSHARVKATPVKSTTQSLETLGVEIFRGQRIYGTQKDEEIEFFDIGIADFAPCGYTESFQTKKQLGNKSKIHKYQVRSYDILLSLRGITPKLTILGDITHTSVVNAGIIVLRAPSKAIAQGLYCYLFSQSGEQALAHLYKTSADGTISTENLAKLPIPSTYLHNTKDTLQKLNALRDQLYATHAQIHAIKARPYAKS
;
A
#
# COMPACT_ATOMS: atom_id res chain seq x y z
N MET A 1 11.40 -21.76 -11.25
CA MET A 1 11.26 -20.89 -10.05
C MET A 1 11.81 -21.52 -8.76
N GLN A 2 11.30 -22.66 -8.28
CA GLN A 2 11.72 -23.25 -6.99
C GLN A 2 13.25 -23.46 -6.86
N ASN A 3 13.92 -23.89 -7.93
CA ASN A 3 15.37 -24.05 -7.94
C ASN A 3 16.12 -22.73 -7.73
N LEU A 4 15.68 -21.63 -8.34
CA LEU A 4 16.28 -20.30 -8.16
C LEU A 4 16.12 -19.80 -6.73
N LEU A 5 14.94 -20.02 -6.14
CA LEU A 5 14.71 -19.70 -4.72
C LEU A 5 15.61 -20.55 -3.80
N LYS A 6 15.84 -21.82 -4.12
CA LYS A 6 16.79 -22.67 -3.38
C LYS A 6 18.24 -22.16 -3.51
N CYS A 7 18.64 -21.67 -4.68
CA CYS A 7 19.95 -21.03 -4.86
C CYS A 7 20.08 -19.79 -3.97
N PHE A 8 19.07 -18.91 -3.99
CA PHE A 8 19.07 -17.70 -3.18
C PHE A 8 19.08 -17.99 -1.67
N GLU A 9 18.22 -18.89 -1.18
CA GLU A 9 18.22 -19.28 0.24
C GLU A 9 19.51 -19.99 0.66
N TYR A 10 20.21 -20.65 -0.28
CA TYR A 10 21.53 -21.20 -0.01
C TYR A 10 22.61 -20.13 0.09
N LEU A 11 22.55 -19.07 -0.72
CA LEU A 11 23.51 -17.97 -0.71
C LEU A 11 23.37 -17.07 0.52
N LYS A 12 22.12 -16.74 0.93
CA LYS A 12 21.82 -15.78 2.00
C LYS A 12 22.68 -15.92 3.28
N PRO A 13 22.90 -17.12 3.86
CA PRO A 13 23.67 -17.25 5.10
C PRO A 13 25.17 -16.95 4.96
N TYR A 14 25.69 -16.88 3.72
CA TYR A 14 27.10 -16.62 3.45
C TYR A 14 27.41 -15.14 3.19
N HIS A 15 26.39 -14.28 3.15
CA HIS A 15 26.53 -12.85 2.94
C HIS A 15 25.94 -12.08 4.13
N ILE A 16 26.63 -11.01 4.54
CA ILE A 16 26.16 -10.14 5.64
C ILE A 16 24.94 -9.34 5.17
N ASP A 17 25.01 -8.85 3.92
CA ASP A 17 23.95 -8.09 3.28
C ASP A 17 23.21 -8.97 2.26
N MET A 18 21.88 -8.87 2.24
CA MET A 18 21.06 -9.60 1.30
C MET A 18 21.21 -9.07 -0.14
N LEU A 19 21.58 -7.80 -0.31
CA LEU A 19 21.87 -7.21 -1.62
C LEU A 19 23.06 -7.90 -2.31
N ASP A 20 24.11 -8.26 -1.56
CA ASP A 20 25.26 -8.98 -2.09
C ASP A 20 24.84 -10.36 -2.64
N ALA A 21 23.93 -11.06 -1.93
CA ALA A 21 23.39 -12.34 -2.41
C ALA A 21 22.55 -12.19 -3.70
N ILE A 22 21.89 -11.04 -3.90
CA ILE A 22 21.17 -10.74 -5.15
C ILE A 22 22.15 -10.47 -6.29
N ALA A 23 23.19 -9.66 -6.04
CA ALA A 23 24.24 -9.38 -7.01
C ALA A 23 24.90 -10.69 -7.50
N VAL A 24 25.29 -11.57 -6.58
CA VAL A 24 25.84 -12.90 -6.92
C VAL A 24 24.84 -13.73 -7.74
N MET A 25 23.53 -13.66 -7.44
CA MET A 25 22.51 -14.32 -8.28
C MET A 25 22.47 -13.73 -9.70
N MET A 26 22.60 -12.40 -9.86
CA MET A 26 22.64 -11.75 -11.19
C MET A 26 23.90 -12.12 -11.97
N GLU A 27 25.04 -12.21 -11.32
CA GLU A 27 26.29 -12.68 -11.94
C GLU A 27 26.16 -14.14 -12.41
N LEU A 28 25.55 -15.00 -11.61
CA LEU A 28 25.28 -16.39 -11.98
C LEU A 28 24.28 -16.50 -13.14
N PHE A 29 23.26 -15.64 -13.20
CA PHE A 29 22.38 -15.55 -14.36
C PHE A 29 23.14 -15.09 -15.60
N THR A 30 24.09 -14.16 -15.43
CA THR A 30 24.94 -13.69 -16.54
C THR A 30 25.84 -14.81 -17.06
N LEU A 31 26.45 -15.60 -16.17
CA LEU A 31 27.21 -16.79 -16.53
C LEU A 31 26.37 -17.78 -17.32
N GLN A 32 25.16 -18.10 -16.85
CA GLN A 32 24.28 -19.03 -17.55
C GLN A 32 23.83 -18.48 -18.90
N SER A 33 23.59 -17.17 -19.01
CA SER A 33 23.13 -16.55 -20.24
C SER A 33 24.23 -16.37 -21.29
N LYS A 34 25.47 -16.09 -20.87
CA LYS A 34 26.59 -15.80 -21.79
C LYS A 34 27.44 -17.03 -22.12
N THR A 35 27.70 -17.89 -21.14
CA THR A 35 28.63 -19.03 -21.26
C THR A 35 28.09 -20.29 -20.58
N PRO A 36 26.92 -20.82 -20.98
CA PRO A 36 26.28 -21.97 -20.35
C PRO A 36 27.18 -23.23 -20.29
N GLU A 37 28.05 -23.43 -21.28
CA GLU A 37 29.03 -24.53 -21.33
C GLU A 37 30.07 -24.48 -20.20
N SER A 38 30.36 -23.29 -19.67
CA SER A 38 31.23 -23.11 -18.52
C SER A 38 30.64 -23.78 -17.28
N ILE A 39 29.31 -23.75 -17.13
CA ILE A 39 28.63 -24.42 -16.01
C ILE A 39 28.88 -25.93 -16.06
N THR A 40 28.71 -26.56 -17.23
CA THR A 40 28.95 -28.00 -17.39
C THR A 40 30.40 -28.38 -17.11
N THR A 41 31.35 -27.52 -17.48
CA THR A 41 32.78 -27.72 -17.21
C THR A 41 33.07 -27.65 -15.72
N ILE A 42 32.57 -26.61 -15.03
CA ILE A 42 32.75 -26.43 -13.58
C ILE A 42 32.16 -27.60 -12.79
N LEU A 43 31.02 -28.14 -13.22
CA LEU A 43 30.34 -29.24 -12.52
C LEU A 43 31.13 -30.56 -12.50
N LYS A 44 32.06 -30.76 -13.44
CA LYS A 44 32.96 -31.93 -13.53
C LYS A 44 34.15 -31.85 -12.56
N LEU A 45 34.45 -30.66 -12.01
CA LEU A 45 35.60 -30.43 -11.14
C LEU A 45 35.31 -30.78 -9.67
N ASP A 46 36.38 -31.01 -8.90
CA ASP A 46 36.32 -31.07 -7.43
C ASP A 46 36.01 -29.67 -6.83
N LYS A 47 35.68 -29.59 -5.54
CA LYS A 47 35.21 -28.33 -4.93
C LYS A 47 36.23 -27.18 -5.06
N PRO A 48 37.52 -27.34 -4.71
CA PRO A 48 38.49 -26.25 -4.82
C PRO A 48 38.65 -25.75 -6.26
N LYS A 49 38.80 -26.66 -7.23
CA LYS A 49 38.96 -26.29 -8.65
C LYS A 49 37.68 -25.68 -9.22
N ALA A 50 36.51 -26.17 -8.81
CA ALA A 50 35.23 -25.59 -9.21
C ALA A 50 35.07 -24.15 -8.72
N SER A 51 35.48 -23.84 -7.48
CA SER A 51 35.45 -22.47 -6.95
C SER A 51 36.39 -21.55 -7.72
N ALA A 52 37.63 -21.97 -7.95
CA ALA A 52 38.60 -21.17 -8.70
C ALA A 52 38.14 -20.90 -10.15
N MET A 53 37.64 -21.94 -10.82
CA MET A 53 37.13 -21.82 -12.20
C MET A 53 35.88 -20.93 -12.27
N LEU A 54 34.97 -21.01 -11.30
CA LEU A 54 33.80 -20.11 -11.26
C LEU A 54 34.23 -18.66 -11.14
N LEU A 55 35.14 -18.35 -10.20
CA LEU A 55 35.66 -16.99 -10.00
C LEU A 55 36.33 -16.45 -11.27
N GLN A 56 37.16 -17.27 -11.91
CA GLN A 56 37.79 -16.91 -13.17
C GLN A 56 36.75 -16.58 -14.24
N LYS A 57 35.75 -17.46 -14.43
CA LYS A 57 34.73 -17.27 -15.47
C LYS A 57 33.83 -16.07 -15.23
N LEU A 58 33.51 -15.76 -13.98
CA LEU A 58 32.75 -14.55 -13.64
C LEU A 58 33.58 -13.29 -13.93
N ARG A 59 34.86 -13.25 -13.54
CA ARG A 59 35.75 -12.11 -13.82
C ARG A 59 36.02 -11.88 -15.31
N GLU A 60 35.88 -12.91 -16.15
CA GLU A 60 35.98 -12.79 -17.61
C GLU A 60 34.75 -12.10 -18.23
N ILE A 61 33.57 -12.16 -17.60
CA ILE A 61 32.30 -11.72 -18.21
C ILE A 61 31.60 -10.57 -17.47
N ILE A 62 32.03 -10.27 -16.24
CA ILE A 62 31.52 -9.19 -15.39
C ILE A 62 32.60 -8.12 -15.26
N GLU A 63 32.21 -6.86 -15.42
CA GLU A 63 33.11 -5.71 -15.25
C GLU A 63 33.67 -5.68 -13.81
N PRO A 64 34.97 -5.36 -13.61
CA PRO A 64 35.60 -5.42 -12.30
C PRO A 64 34.90 -4.60 -11.21
N GLU A 65 34.32 -3.45 -11.59
CA GLU A 65 33.58 -2.56 -10.70
C GLU A 65 32.19 -3.07 -10.29
N LEU A 66 31.65 -4.05 -11.01
CA LEU A 66 30.35 -4.68 -10.73
C LEU A 66 30.48 -6.04 -10.03
N PHE A 67 31.69 -6.60 -9.98
CA PHE A 67 31.92 -7.95 -9.50
C PHE A 67 31.94 -8.03 -7.97
N ILE A 68 31.08 -8.87 -7.40
CA ILE A 68 31.06 -9.23 -5.98
C ILE A 68 31.59 -10.65 -5.81
N GLU A 69 32.74 -10.78 -5.17
CA GLU A 69 33.36 -12.08 -4.95
C GLU A 69 32.46 -12.99 -4.07
N PRO A 70 32.00 -14.15 -4.59
CA PRO A 70 31.23 -15.10 -3.79
C PRO A 70 32.03 -15.59 -2.58
N ASN A 71 31.38 -15.71 -1.42
CA ASN A 71 32.03 -16.22 -0.21
C ASN A 71 32.72 -17.58 -0.46
N PRO A 72 34.01 -17.75 -0.09
CA PRO A 72 34.77 -18.96 -0.40
C PRO A 72 34.21 -20.25 0.24
N LYS A 73 33.36 -20.13 1.27
CA LYS A 73 32.70 -21.28 1.91
C LYS A 73 31.55 -21.86 1.08
N ILE A 74 31.05 -21.12 0.08
CA ILE A 74 30.00 -21.57 -0.83
C ILE A 74 30.47 -22.81 -1.61
N ASN A 75 29.54 -23.74 -1.83
CA ASN A 75 29.75 -24.87 -2.74
C ASN A 75 29.17 -24.51 -4.12
N PRO A 76 30.00 -24.08 -5.09
CA PRO A 76 29.51 -23.64 -6.40
C PRO A 76 28.76 -24.75 -7.13
N ARG A 77 29.16 -26.02 -6.95
CA ARG A 77 28.50 -27.17 -7.60
C ARG A 77 27.04 -27.33 -7.16
N LYS A 78 26.71 -26.99 -5.91
CA LYS A 78 25.33 -27.08 -5.40
C LYS A 78 24.42 -26.08 -6.10
N ILE A 79 24.91 -24.86 -6.33
CA ILE A 79 24.17 -23.79 -7.00
C ILE A 79 24.08 -24.07 -8.49
N LEU A 80 25.22 -24.36 -9.13
CA LEU A 80 25.32 -24.57 -10.57
C LEU A 80 24.49 -25.76 -11.08
N LYS A 81 24.30 -26.82 -10.28
CA LYS A 81 23.38 -27.93 -10.63
C LYS A 81 21.92 -27.48 -10.72
N LEU A 82 21.48 -26.67 -9.77
CA LEU A 82 20.12 -26.13 -9.74
C LEU A 82 19.91 -25.11 -10.85
N LEU A 83 20.95 -24.31 -11.12
CA LEU A 83 20.97 -23.30 -12.17
C LEU A 83 20.90 -23.94 -13.56
N ALA A 84 21.76 -24.92 -13.86
CA ALA A 84 21.80 -25.64 -15.15
C ALA A 84 20.48 -26.34 -15.50
N SER A 85 19.70 -26.76 -14.51
CA SER A 85 18.40 -27.42 -14.69
C SER A 85 17.23 -26.43 -14.77
N THR A 86 17.50 -25.13 -14.77
CA THR A 86 16.47 -24.09 -14.80
C THR A 86 16.66 -23.21 -16.04
N PRO A 87 15.65 -23.07 -16.91
CA PRO A 87 15.73 -22.08 -17.99
C PRO A 87 15.78 -20.67 -17.40
N ILE A 88 16.66 -19.83 -17.91
CA ILE A 88 16.76 -18.42 -17.53
C ILE A 88 16.33 -17.57 -18.72
N SER A 89 15.23 -16.86 -18.53
CA SER A 89 14.72 -15.81 -19.42
C SER A 89 14.50 -14.53 -18.61
N HIS A 90 14.38 -13.38 -19.28
CA HIS A 90 14.08 -12.10 -18.60
C HIS A 90 12.85 -12.19 -17.71
N SER A 91 11.76 -12.81 -18.20
CA SER A 91 10.54 -13.00 -17.42
C SER A 91 10.74 -13.88 -16.18
N ILE A 92 11.60 -14.90 -16.24
CA ILE A 92 11.92 -15.75 -15.08
C ILE A 92 12.75 -14.98 -14.05
N ILE A 93 13.72 -14.17 -14.50
CA ILE A 93 14.53 -13.31 -13.62
C ILE A 93 13.64 -12.29 -12.91
N GLU A 94 12.73 -11.65 -13.65
CA GLU A 94 11.81 -10.66 -13.12
C GLU A 94 10.84 -11.26 -12.11
N GLN A 95 10.26 -12.43 -12.40
CA GLN A 95 9.43 -13.16 -11.43
C GLN A 95 10.22 -13.61 -10.20
N PHE A 96 11.50 -13.97 -10.36
CA PHE A 96 12.37 -14.34 -9.24
C PHE A 96 12.60 -13.13 -8.32
N LEU A 97 12.96 -11.98 -8.87
CA LEU A 97 13.13 -10.73 -8.13
C LEU A 97 11.83 -10.30 -7.46
N HIS A 98 10.70 -10.33 -8.17
CA HIS A 98 9.38 -10.07 -7.58
C HIS A 98 9.11 -10.99 -6.39
N THR A 99 9.42 -12.29 -6.50
CA THR A 99 9.19 -13.24 -5.41
C THR A 99 10.04 -12.93 -4.17
N ILE A 100 11.34 -12.67 -4.35
CA ILE A 100 12.24 -12.42 -3.20
C ILE A 100 12.05 -11.04 -2.58
N THR A 101 11.57 -10.05 -3.35
CA THR A 101 11.36 -8.68 -2.89
C THR A 101 9.95 -8.45 -2.36
N GLN A 102 8.93 -8.83 -3.12
CA GLN A 102 7.52 -8.51 -2.85
C GLN A 102 6.79 -9.60 -2.06
N LYS A 103 7.02 -10.89 -2.38
CA LYS A 103 6.31 -12.00 -1.71
C LYS A 103 6.97 -12.43 -0.41
N LYS A 104 8.30 -12.52 -0.39
CA LYS A 104 9.09 -12.87 0.81
C LYS A 104 9.43 -11.63 1.62
N THR A 105 8.43 -10.98 2.19
CA THR A 105 8.64 -9.69 2.90
C THR A 105 9.53 -9.77 4.13
N THR A 106 9.77 -10.97 4.67
CA THR A 106 10.78 -11.22 5.73
C THR A 106 12.19 -10.80 5.31
N ASN A 107 12.46 -10.73 4.01
CA ASN A 107 13.72 -10.25 3.44
C ASN A 107 13.89 -8.71 3.56
N LYS A 108 12.81 -7.95 3.79
CA LYS A 108 12.81 -6.48 3.85
C LYS A 108 13.30 -5.75 2.58
N LEU A 109 13.25 -6.42 1.43
CA LEU A 109 13.70 -5.87 0.14
C LEU A 109 12.59 -5.14 -0.66
N TYR A 110 11.36 -5.17 -0.19
CA TYR A 110 10.19 -4.61 -0.90
C TYR A 110 10.28 -3.09 -1.12
N PHE A 111 11.11 -2.37 -0.37
CA PHE A 111 11.34 -0.93 -0.58
C PHE A 111 12.19 -0.60 -1.81
N TYR A 112 12.99 -1.56 -2.31
CA TYR A 112 13.98 -1.31 -3.38
C TYR A 112 13.51 -1.77 -4.77
N SER A 113 12.29 -2.30 -4.85
CA SER A 113 11.74 -2.91 -6.05
C SER A 113 10.27 -2.56 -6.19
N THR A 114 9.83 -2.38 -7.42
CA THR A 114 8.43 -2.14 -7.76
C THR A 114 7.78 -3.48 -8.12
N PRO A 115 6.51 -3.75 -7.74
CA PRO A 115 5.79 -4.93 -8.17
C PRO A 115 5.82 -5.11 -9.70
N TYR A 116 5.90 -6.36 -10.15
CA TYR A 116 6.10 -6.72 -11.55
C TYR A 116 5.00 -6.12 -12.44
N GLU A 117 3.75 -6.29 -12.03
CA GLU A 117 2.59 -5.84 -12.78
C GLU A 117 2.53 -4.30 -12.87
N ILE A 118 3.13 -3.60 -11.90
CA ILE A 118 3.27 -2.14 -11.91
C ILE A 118 4.39 -1.73 -12.87
N ASN A 119 5.55 -2.37 -12.87
CA ASN A 119 6.62 -2.09 -13.83
C ASN A 119 6.14 -2.22 -15.28
N GLN A 120 5.43 -3.31 -15.58
CA GLN A 120 4.81 -3.53 -16.90
C GLN A 120 3.84 -2.40 -17.28
N LEU A 121 3.00 -1.96 -16.33
CA LEU A 121 2.05 -0.88 -16.55
C LEU A 121 2.76 0.46 -16.80
N LEU A 122 3.78 0.81 -16.00
CA LEU A 122 4.55 2.04 -16.18
C LEU A 122 5.20 2.12 -17.57
N VAL A 123 5.85 1.04 -17.99
CA VAL A 123 6.51 0.96 -19.30
C VAL A 123 5.47 1.03 -20.44
N GLY A 124 4.33 0.36 -20.29
CA GLY A 124 3.26 0.40 -21.28
C GLY A 124 2.59 1.79 -21.43
N ILE A 125 2.52 2.58 -20.35
CA ILE A 125 1.96 3.94 -20.36
C ILE A 125 2.91 4.93 -21.04
N LEU A 126 4.22 4.75 -20.85
CA LEU A 126 5.23 5.63 -21.47
C LEU A 126 5.26 5.52 -22.99
N ASP A 127 4.88 4.34 -23.53
CA ASP A 127 4.84 4.06 -24.97
C ASP A 127 6.15 4.46 -25.66
N ILE A 128 7.24 3.84 -25.18
CA ILE A 128 8.61 4.19 -25.55
C ILE A 128 8.90 3.74 -26.98
N GLN A 129 9.44 4.65 -27.78
CA GLN A 129 9.83 4.43 -29.17
C GLN A 129 11.35 4.18 -29.29
N ALA A 130 11.75 3.56 -30.39
CA ALA A 130 13.17 3.38 -30.71
C ALA A 130 13.86 4.74 -30.90
N GLY A 131 15.04 4.88 -30.31
CA GLY A 131 15.87 6.10 -30.31
C GLY A 131 15.61 7.03 -29.12
N GLU A 132 14.56 6.81 -28.33
CA GLU A 132 14.21 7.69 -27.21
C GLU A 132 15.12 7.50 -25.99
N SER A 133 15.30 8.60 -25.27
CA SER A 133 16.02 8.66 -24.01
C SER A 133 15.07 8.45 -22.82
N ILE A 134 15.45 7.57 -21.91
CA ILE A 134 14.69 7.27 -20.69
C ILE A 134 15.50 7.68 -19.48
N TYR A 135 14.88 8.43 -18.56
CA TYR A 135 15.51 8.81 -17.30
C TYR A 135 14.74 8.30 -16.08
N ASN A 136 15.47 7.80 -15.08
CA ASN A 136 14.94 7.45 -13.77
C ASN A 136 15.81 8.05 -12.66
N PRO A 137 15.31 9.02 -11.87
CA PRO A 137 16.10 9.75 -10.88
C PRO A 137 16.30 9.01 -9.54
N CYS A 138 15.77 7.79 -9.43
CA CYS A 138 15.84 6.95 -8.23
C CYS A 138 15.57 5.49 -8.61
N TYR A 139 16.43 4.93 -9.46
CA TYR A 139 16.13 3.66 -10.12
C TYR A 139 16.22 2.43 -9.20
N GLY A 140 16.67 2.60 -7.96
CA GLY A 140 16.77 1.53 -6.96
C GLY A 140 17.63 0.39 -7.48
N MET A 141 17.17 -0.84 -7.27
CA MET A 141 17.88 -2.01 -7.81
C MET A 141 17.65 -2.25 -9.30
N GLY A 142 17.00 -1.33 -10.03
CA GLY A 142 16.78 -1.48 -11.48
C GLY A 142 15.73 -2.51 -11.87
N SER A 143 14.78 -2.87 -11.00
CA SER A 143 13.74 -3.88 -11.30
C SER A 143 12.93 -3.57 -12.57
N VAL A 144 12.70 -2.28 -12.85
CA VAL A 144 11.99 -1.82 -14.06
C VAL A 144 12.78 -2.03 -15.35
N PHE A 145 14.11 -2.15 -15.28
CA PHE A 145 14.96 -2.36 -16.45
C PHE A 145 14.70 -3.71 -17.12
N LEU A 146 14.26 -4.71 -16.35
CA LEU A 146 13.82 -6.00 -16.92
C LEU A 146 12.60 -5.82 -17.81
N SER A 147 11.65 -4.97 -17.39
CA SER A 147 10.49 -4.62 -18.21
C SER A 147 10.86 -3.80 -19.45
N LEU A 148 12.03 -3.14 -19.50
CA LEU A 148 12.53 -2.43 -20.69
C LEU A 148 13.26 -3.34 -21.70
N SER A 149 13.59 -4.58 -21.32
CA SER A 149 14.39 -5.50 -22.14
C SER A 149 13.83 -5.79 -23.54
N HIS A 150 12.51 -5.68 -23.73
CA HIS A 150 11.85 -5.92 -25.02
C HIS A 150 12.04 -4.79 -26.04
N ILE A 151 12.47 -3.61 -25.59
CA ILE A 151 12.75 -2.42 -26.44
C ILE A 151 14.26 -2.23 -26.60
N ALA A 152 15.07 -2.94 -25.81
CA ALA A 152 16.52 -2.93 -25.92
C ALA A 152 17.01 -3.54 -27.27
N PRO A 153 18.14 -3.09 -27.84
CA PRO A 153 19.02 -2.03 -27.37
C PRO A 153 18.64 -0.64 -27.93
N HIS A 154 17.42 -0.46 -28.44
CA HIS A 154 17.04 0.71 -29.23
C HIS A 154 16.67 1.94 -28.39
N ILE A 155 17.16 2.05 -27.16
CA ILE A 155 16.86 3.15 -26.24
C ILE A 155 18.14 3.57 -25.51
N THR A 156 18.19 4.81 -25.03
CA THR A 156 19.30 5.27 -24.18
C THR A 156 18.82 5.44 -22.75
N LEU A 157 19.35 4.63 -21.83
CA LEU A 157 18.97 4.63 -20.43
C LEU A 157 19.87 5.58 -19.63
N TYR A 158 19.25 6.45 -18.84
CA TYR A 158 19.89 7.38 -17.92
C TYR A 158 19.30 7.22 -16.52
N GLY A 159 20.10 7.45 -15.49
CA GLY A 159 19.57 7.44 -14.13
C GLY A 159 20.57 7.82 -13.06
N GLU A 160 20.02 8.15 -11.88
CA GLU A 160 20.77 8.43 -10.67
C GLU A 160 20.21 7.60 -9.51
N GLU A 161 21.09 7.04 -8.67
CA GLU A 161 20.72 6.28 -7.46
C GLU A 161 21.68 6.63 -6.33
N LEU A 162 21.17 6.83 -5.12
CA LEU A 162 21.97 7.25 -3.98
C LEU A 162 22.79 6.08 -3.42
N ASP A 163 22.22 4.87 -3.39
CA ASP A 163 22.87 3.70 -2.80
C ASP A 163 23.78 2.99 -3.83
N PRO A 164 25.11 2.93 -3.59
CA PRO A 164 26.04 2.28 -4.50
C PRO A 164 25.74 0.79 -4.74
N LYS A 165 25.21 0.07 -3.73
CA LYS A 165 24.88 -1.35 -3.86
C LYS A 165 23.64 -1.58 -4.70
N LEU A 166 22.61 -0.76 -4.52
CA LEU A 166 21.43 -0.80 -5.40
C LEU A 166 21.84 -0.49 -6.84
N SER A 167 22.70 0.52 -7.02
CA SER A 167 23.25 0.88 -8.32
C SER A 167 24.02 -0.27 -8.99
N LEU A 168 24.89 -0.95 -8.25
CA LEU A 168 25.61 -2.13 -8.75
C LEU A 168 24.64 -3.21 -9.24
N ILE A 169 23.60 -3.56 -8.47
CA ILE A 169 22.59 -4.55 -8.87
C ILE A 169 21.83 -4.09 -10.12
N ALA A 170 21.47 -2.81 -10.18
CA ALA A 170 20.75 -2.23 -11.31
C ALA A 170 21.58 -2.31 -12.60
N ARG A 171 22.88 -2.04 -12.54
CA ARG A 171 23.81 -2.16 -13.69
C ARG A 171 23.98 -3.61 -14.14
N LEU A 172 24.06 -4.57 -13.20
CA LEU A 172 24.04 -6.00 -13.54
C LEU A 172 22.74 -6.40 -14.26
N ILE A 173 21.58 -5.90 -13.79
CA ILE A 173 20.28 -6.14 -14.41
C ILE A 173 20.17 -5.48 -15.79
N ALA A 174 20.67 -4.24 -15.95
CA ALA A 174 20.71 -3.54 -17.23
C ALA A 174 21.54 -4.33 -18.25
N ASN A 175 22.74 -4.79 -17.85
CA ASN A 175 23.61 -5.59 -18.71
C ASN A 175 22.97 -6.94 -19.10
N LEU A 176 22.29 -7.63 -18.16
CA LEU A 176 21.47 -8.82 -18.45
C LEU A 176 20.32 -8.52 -19.43
N SER A 177 19.79 -7.31 -19.38
CA SER A 177 18.69 -6.82 -20.23
C SER A 177 19.18 -6.21 -21.55
N LYS A 178 20.49 -6.26 -21.83
CA LYS A 178 21.13 -5.64 -23.00
C LYS A 178 20.91 -4.12 -23.10
N LEU A 179 20.72 -3.47 -21.94
CA LEU A 179 20.67 -2.03 -21.82
C LEU A 179 22.08 -1.52 -21.51
N ASP A 180 22.49 -0.44 -22.18
CA ASP A 180 23.73 0.25 -21.84
C ASP A 180 23.58 0.91 -20.47
N SER A 181 24.47 0.54 -19.54
CA SER A 181 24.50 1.04 -18.16
C SER A 181 25.48 2.19 -17.96
N SER A 182 26.10 2.71 -19.03
CA SER A 182 27.11 3.78 -18.99
C SER A 182 26.62 5.11 -18.41
N ASN A 183 25.31 5.39 -18.49
CA ASN A 183 24.71 6.60 -17.95
C ASN A 183 23.89 6.35 -16.66
N LEU A 184 24.17 5.26 -15.94
CA LEU A 184 23.65 5.00 -14.61
C LEU A 184 24.68 5.39 -13.56
N TYR A 185 24.36 6.39 -12.75
CA TYR A 185 25.31 6.98 -11.81
C TYR A 185 24.90 6.81 -10.35
N VAL A 186 25.89 6.59 -9.49
CA VAL A 186 25.72 6.73 -8.04
C VAL A 186 25.81 8.22 -7.69
N ASN A 187 24.70 8.82 -7.25
CA ASN A 187 24.66 10.26 -6.99
C ASN A 187 23.55 10.69 -6.03
N ASP A 188 23.76 11.84 -5.37
CA ASP A 188 22.72 12.57 -4.67
C ASP A 188 22.17 13.70 -5.57
N ILE A 189 20.95 13.51 -6.09
CA ILE A 189 20.26 14.46 -6.97
C ILE A 189 19.97 15.81 -6.30
N LEU A 190 19.98 15.87 -4.96
CA LEU A 190 19.82 17.10 -4.20
C LEU A 190 21.12 17.87 -4.11
N ALA A 191 22.24 17.19 -3.88
CA ALA A 191 23.53 17.84 -3.71
C ALA A 191 24.11 18.33 -5.05
N SER A 192 24.18 17.44 -6.05
CA SER A 192 24.82 17.76 -7.33
C SER A 192 24.27 16.88 -8.45
N PRO A 193 23.09 17.18 -9.02
CA PRO A 193 22.49 16.39 -10.09
C PRO A 193 23.41 16.30 -11.32
N ILE A 194 23.71 15.08 -11.78
CA ILE A 194 24.72 14.84 -12.83
C ILE A 194 24.28 15.41 -14.19
N PHE A 195 22.98 15.38 -14.47
CA PHE A 195 22.44 15.81 -15.76
C PHE A 195 22.08 17.31 -15.81
N ARG A 196 22.64 18.13 -14.92
CA ARG A 196 22.53 19.60 -14.96
C ARG A 196 23.48 20.17 -16.02
N GLN A 197 22.98 21.13 -16.80
CA GLN A 197 23.71 21.81 -17.87
C GLN A 197 23.73 23.32 -17.60
N GLY A 198 24.68 23.76 -16.77
CA GLY A 198 24.75 25.14 -16.28
C GLY A 198 23.51 25.51 -15.46
N THR A 199 22.71 26.46 -15.96
CA THR A 199 21.44 26.87 -15.35
C THR A 199 20.24 26.05 -15.82
N SER A 200 20.43 25.16 -16.80
CA SER A 200 19.38 24.30 -17.35
C SER A 200 19.58 22.84 -16.96
N TYR A 201 18.64 21.98 -17.35
CA TYR A 201 18.66 20.54 -17.10
C TYR A 201 18.49 19.80 -18.42
N LYS A 202 19.26 18.72 -18.63
CA LYS A 202 19.11 17.85 -19.82
C LYS A 202 17.67 17.36 -19.91
N LYS A 203 17.06 17.49 -21.07
CA LYS A 203 15.70 16.97 -21.32
C LYS A 203 15.75 15.52 -21.77
N PHE A 204 14.85 14.71 -21.22
CA PHE A 204 14.67 13.31 -21.59
C PHE A 204 13.27 13.06 -22.14
N ASP A 205 13.18 12.18 -23.13
CA ASP A 205 11.91 11.89 -23.80
C ASP A 205 10.92 11.26 -22.82
N LYS A 206 11.39 10.28 -22.05
CA LYS A 206 10.59 9.51 -21.11
C LYS A 206 11.17 9.56 -19.71
N ILE A 207 10.33 9.78 -18.71
CA ILE A 207 10.74 9.70 -17.30
C ILE A 207 9.89 8.67 -16.55
N LEU A 208 10.55 7.80 -15.78
CA LEU A 208 9.88 6.85 -14.89
C LEU A 208 10.39 7.03 -13.48
N CYS A 209 9.50 7.20 -12.51
CA CYS A 209 9.89 7.48 -11.14
C CYS A 209 8.98 6.77 -10.13
N ASN A 210 9.57 5.86 -9.35
CA ASN A 210 8.99 5.34 -8.10
C ASN A 210 9.85 5.83 -6.94
N PRO A 211 9.52 6.98 -6.33
CA PRO A 211 10.40 7.66 -5.40
C PRO A 211 10.40 7.01 -4.00
N PRO A 212 11.51 7.11 -3.26
CA PRO A 212 11.56 6.68 -1.87
C PRO A 212 10.65 7.56 -0.98
N LEU A 213 9.73 6.93 -0.25
CA LEU A 213 8.70 7.64 0.54
C LEU A 213 9.20 8.21 1.88
N ASN A 214 10.28 7.64 2.42
CA ASN A 214 10.82 7.98 3.74
C ASN A 214 12.25 8.52 3.66
N ALA A 215 12.63 9.14 2.54
CA ALA A 215 13.98 9.71 2.41
C ALA A 215 14.18 10.83 3.44
N HIS A 216 15.25 10.72 4.24
CA HIS A 216 15.69 11.82 5.10
C HIS A 216 16.38 12.87 4.24
N LEU A 217 15.61 13.82 3.74
CA LEU A 217 16.11 14.87 2.87
C LEU A 217 16.77 15.97 3.70
N GLY A 218 17.98 16.37 3.31
CA GLY A 218 18.65 17.55 3.85
C GLY A 218 17.94 18.83 3.41
N THR A 219 16.79 19.13 4.03
CA THR A 219 15.86 20.18 3.55
C THR A 219 16.42 21.60 3.58
N GLU A 220 17.57 21.81 4.20
CA GLU A 220 18.29 23.09 4.21
C GLU A 220 18.84 23.43 2.83
N LEU A 221 19.28 22.42 2.05
CA LEU A 221 19.83 22.58 0.70
C LEU A 221 18.76 22.92 -0.35
N LEU A 222 17.47 22.77 -0.02
CA LEU A 222 16.36 22.93 -0.98
C LEU A 222 15.96 24.39 -1.21
N LYS A 223 16.32 25.30 -0.31
CA LYS A 223 15.82 26.70 -0.37
C LYS A 223 16.43 27.49 -1.51
N ASP A 224 17.68 27.22 -1.85
CA ASP A 224 18.46 27.96 -2.85
C ASP A 224 18.46 27.27 -4.22
N ASP A 225 17.77 26.13 -4.34
CA ASP A 225 17.64 25.39 -5.58
C ASP A 225 16.34 25.77 -6.30
N GLU A 226 16.48 26.31 -7.51
CA GLU A 226 15.36 26.78 -8.33
C GLU A 226 14.30 25.69 -8.57
N ARG A 227 14.70 24.41 -8.66
CA ARG A 227 13.77 23.27 -8.85
C ARG A 227 12.73 23.18 -7.74
N PHE A 228 13.09 23.60 -6.52
CA PHE A 228 12.30 23.41 -5.31
C PHE A 228 11.78 24.73 -4.72
N SER A 229 12.23 25.88 -5.27
CA SER A 229 11.88 27.23 -4.84
C SER A 229 10.37 27.46 -4.70
N THR A 230 9.56 26.87 -5.57
CA THR A 230 8.09 26.98 -5.56
C THR A 230 7.40 26.00 -4.60
N ALA A 231 8.12 25.01 -4.07
CA ALA A 231 7.58 23.88 -3.32
C ALA A 231 8.08 23.77 -1.86
N GLY A 232 9.08 24.56 -1.45
CA GLY A 232 9.57 24.75 -0.07
C GLY A 232 9.09 23.76 0.99
N ASN A 233 8.15 24.17 1.84
CA ASN A 233 7.67 23.40 3.00
C ASN A 233 6.96 22.07 2.66
N LEU A 234 6.50 21.84 1.42
CA LEU A 234 5.80 20.59 1.04
C LEU A 234 6.73 19.38 1.11
N ILE A 235 7.99 19.59 0.72
CA ILE A 235 9.00 18.53 0.60
C ILE A 235 9.31 17.88 1.96
N LYS A 236 9.17 18.63 3.06
CA LYS A 236 9.36 18.12 4.43
C LYS A 236 8.33 17.06 4.82
N THR A 237 7.12 17.12 4.23
CA THR A 237 6.02 16.21 4.54
C THR A 237 5.92 15.09 3.50
N TYR A 238 6.28 15.38 2.25
CA TYR A 238 6.19 14.45 1.12
C TYR A 238 7.52 14.39 0.35
N PRO A 239 8.47 13.54 0.78
CA PRO A 239 9.77 13.41 0.13
C PRO A 239 9.71 13.06 -1.36
N GLU A 240 8.66 12.35 -1.80
CA GLU A 240 8.43 12.02 -3.19
C GLU A 240 8.31 13.25 -4.11
N LEU A 241 7.90 14.40 -3.57
CA LEU A 241 7.75 15.63 -4.34
C LEU A 241 9.09 16.18 -4.83
N VAL A 242 10.19 15.88 -4.13
CA VAL A 242 11.54 16.20 -4.63
C VAL A 242 11.75 15.54 -5.98
N PHE A 243 11.50 14.25 -6.05
CA PHE A 243 11.76 13.47 -7.25
C PHE A 243 10.81 13.87 -8.38
N LEU A 244 9.55 14.19 -8.06
CA LEU A 244 8.62 14.75 -9.04
C LEU A 244 9.13 16.08 -9.60
N LEU A 245 9.45 17.06 -8.76
CA LEU A 245 9.90 18.39 -9.20
C LEU A 245 11.24 18.34 -9.94
N HIS A 246 12.17 17.54 -9.43
CA HIS A 246 13.42 17.24 -10.10
C HIS A 246 13.18 16.68 -11.51
N SER A 247 12.28 15.71 -11.62
CA SER A 247 11.92 15.11 -12.91
C SER A 247 11.22 16.09 -13.85
N LEU A 248 10.38 16.99 -13.34
CA LEU A 248 9.75 18.03 -14.16
C LEU A 248 10.80 18.97 -14.78
N ALA A 249 11.89 19.28 -14.05
CA ALA A 249 13.01 20.04 -14.61
C ALA A 249 13.69 19.31 -15.78
N HIS A 250 13.69 17.97 -15.77
CA HIS A 250 14.25 17.09 -16.80
C HIS A 250 13.24 16.64 -17.87
N LEU A 251 11.95 16.94 -17.71
CA LEU A 251 10.90 16.43 -18.59
C LEU A 251 11.00 17.02 -20.00
N GLY A 252 11.12 16.14 -21.00
CA GLY A 252 11.07 16.46 -22.43
C GLY A 252 9.70 16.17 -23.04
N GLN A 253 9.22 14.93 -23.00
CA GLN A 253 7.93 14.56 -23.61
C GLN A 253 6.91 14.02 -22.61
N LYS A 254 7.21 12.91 -21.91
CA LYS A 254 6.25 12.21 -21.04
C LYS A 254 6.92 11.61 -19.81
N GLY A 255 6.25 11.67 -18.67
CA GLY A 255 6.71 11.09 -17.42
C GLY A 255 5.61 10.32 -16.69
N VAL A 256 5.95 9.24 -16.00
CA VAL A 256 5.03 8.51 -15.12
C VAL A 256 5.62 8.43 -13.72
N PHE A 257 4.85 8.91 -12.74
CA PHE A 257 5.26 9.04 -11.35
C PHE A 257 4.34 8.24 -10.45
N ILE A 258 4.89 7.39 -9.59
CA ILE A 258 4.12 6.79 -8.50
C ILE A 258 4.04 7.80 -7.36
N VAL A 259 2.84 8.23 -7.02
CA VAL A 259 2.60 9.21 -5.95
C VAL A 259 1.60 8.66 -4.95
N ARG A 260 1.72 9.08 -3.69
CA ARG A 260 0.69 8.82 -2.68
C ARG A 260 -0.58 9.59 -3.06
N ASN A 261 -1.74 8.99 -2.84
CA ASN A 261 -3.03 9.65 -3.10
C ASN A 261 -3.19 10.96 -2.31
N GLN A 262 -2.49 11.09 -1.17
CA GLN A 262 -2.40 12.34 -0.40
C GLN A 262 -1.94 13.53 -1.26
N THR A 263 -0.95 13.34 -2.12
CA THR A 263 -0.46 14.38 -3.05
C THR A 263 -1.51 14.84 -4.05
N LEU A 264 -2.50 13.99 -4.33
CA LEU A 264 -3.63 14.30 -5.20
C LEU A 264 -4.83 14.93 -4.46
N MET A 265 -4.76 15.09 -3.13
CA MET A 265 -5.87 15.59 -2.29
C MET A 265 -5.48 16.71 -1.32
N LYS A 266 -6.51 17.26 -0.65
CA LYS A 266 -6.50 18.40 0.28
C LYS A 266 -5.39 18.39 1.36
N SER A 267 -4.26 19.01 1.05
CA SER A 267 -3.45 19.79 2.00
C SER A 267 -3.21 21.19 1.42
N SER A 268 -3.18 22.22 2.27
CA SER A 268 -3.00 23.62 1.86
C SER A 268 -1.65 23.89 1.17
N LEU A 269 -0.65 23.07 1.49
CA LEU A 269 0.70 23.16 0.96
C LEU A 269 0.75 22.59 -0.47
N GLU A 270 0.24 21.37 -0.70
CA GLU A 270 0.28 20.71 -2.01
C GLU A 270 -0.63 21.32 -3.07
N LYS A 271 -1.61 22.13 -2.63
CA LYS A 271 -2.55 22.82 -3.52
C LYS A 271 -1.82 23.59 -4.62
N ARG A 272 -0.76 24.34 -4.30
CA ARG A 272 -0.03 25.16 -5.28
C ARG A 272 0.58 24.34 -6.42
N LEU A 273 1.11 23.16 -6.11
CA LEU A 273 1.68 22.27 -7.11
C LEU A 273 0.58 21.72 -8.04
N ARG A 274 -0.54 21.28 -7.48
CA ARG A 274 -1.67 20.77 -8.28
C ARG A 274 -2.30 21.85 -9.16
N ASP A 275 -2.50 23.05 -8.60
CA ASP A 275 -3.01 24.21 -9.34
C ASP A 275 -2.06 24.51 -10.51
N LYS A 276 -0.75 24.60 -10.25
CA LYS A 276 0.26 24.83 -11.29
C LYS A 276 0.28 23.74 -12.37
N LEU A 277 0.24 22.46 -11.98
CA LEU A 277 0.23 21.36 -12.96
C LEU A 277 -1.05 21.37 -13.83
N CYS A 278 -2.17 21.83 -13.30
CA CYS A 278 -3.41 21.99 -14.07
C CYS A 278 -3.36 23.24 -14.96
N GLU A 279 -2.88 24.37 -14.43
CA GLU A 279 -2.72 25.64 -15.17
C GLU A 279 -1.74 25.49 -16.35
N ASP A 280 -0.64 24.76 -16.14
CA ASP A 280 0.36 24.48 -17.17
C ASP A 280 -0.08 23.34 -18.13
N GLU A 281 -1.30 22.81 -17.98
CA GLU A 281 -1.86 21.69 -18.76
C GLU A 281 -0.95 20.44 -18.78
N MET A 282 -0.29 20.16 -17.65
CA MET A 282 0.77 19.14 -17.57
C MET A 282 0.26 17.74 -17.24
N ILE A 283 -0.98 17.59 -16.76
CA ILE A 283 -1.51 16.29 -16.33
C ILE A 283 -2.22 15.62 -17.51
N GLU A 284 -1.68 14.51 -17.98
CA GLU A 284 -2.29 13.70 -19.05
C GLU A 284 -3.31 12.71 -18.48
N ALA A 285 -2.91 12.00 -17.42
CA ALA A 285 -3.76 10.98 -16.81
C ALA A 285 -3.44 10.76 -15.34
N ILE A 286 -4.44 10.30 -14.60
CA ILE A 286 -4.35 9.83 -13.22
C ILE A 286 -4.96 8.44 -13.15
N ILE A 287 -4.14 7.46 -12.78
CA ILE A 287 -4.54 6.05 -12.68
C ILE A 287 -4.45 5.65 -11.22
N GLU A 288 -5.60 5.52 -10.56
CA GLU A 288 -5.66 5.18 -9.14
C GLU A 288 -5.50 3.67 -8.95
N LEU A 289 -4.50 3.27 -8.16
CA LEU A 289 -4.14 1.86 -7.98
C LEU A 289 -4.96 1.21 -6.85
N PRO A 290 -5.07 -0.13 -6.84
CA PRO A 290 -5.60 -0.86 -5.70
C PRO A 290 -4.86 -0.53 -4.40
N LYS A 291 -5.60 -0.51 -3.29
CA LYS A 291 -5.02 -0.42 -1.95
C LYS A 291 -4.08 -1.60 -1.68
N ASN A 292 -3.13 -1.45 -0.76
CA ASN A 292 -2.23 -2.54 -0.32
C ASN A 292 -1.47 -3.23 -1.45
N ILE A 293 -1.16 -2.54 -2.55
CA ILE A 293 -0.39 -3.10 -3.67
C ILE A 293 1.11 -3.14 -3.41
N PHE A 294 1.61 -2.24 -2.56
CA PHE A 294 2.99 -2.20 -2.10
C PHE A 294 3.11 -2.82 -0.70
N PRO A 295 3.95 -3.86 -0.53
CA PRO A 295 4.12 -4.52 0.76
C PRO A 295 4.59 -3.56 1.87
N HIS A 296 4.00 -3.72 3.07
CA HIS A 296 4.29 -2.92 4.28
C HIS A 296 4.12 -1.41 4.12
N GLN A 297 3.50 -0.93 3.05
CA GLN A 297 3.13 0.47 2.87
C GLN A 297 1.61 0.60 3.07
N SER A 298 1.21 1.46 4.02
CA SER A 298 -0.20 1.67 4.36
C SER A 298 -0.87 2.78 3.54
N TYR A 299 -0.19 3.29 2.53
CA TYR A 299 -0.69 4.37 1.68
C TYR A 299 -1.41 3.81 0.46
N ASP A 300 -2.38 4.59 -0.03
CA ASP A 300 -2.98 4.38 -1.35
C ASP A 300 -2.16 5.17 -2.38
N PHE A 301 -1.98 4.61 -3.58
CA PHE A 301 -1.11 5.18 -4.61
C PHE A 301 -1.86 5.39 -5.92
N SER A 302 -1.35 6.34 -6.70
CA SER A 302 -1.77 6.57 -8.07
C SER A 302 -0.55 6.71 -8.97
N LEU A 303 -0.74 6.39 -10.25
CA LEU A 303 0.18 6.80 -11.31
C LEU A 303 -0.25 8.18 -11.79
N LEU A 304 0.63 9.16 -11.64
CA LEU A 304 0.50 10.49 -12.21
C LEU A 304 1.26 10.51 -13.54
N VAL A 305 0.52 10.63 -14.64
CA VAL A 305 1.09 10.72 -15.99
C VAL A 305 1.15 12.18 -16.39
N ILE A 306 2.36 12.64 -16.69
CA ILE A 306 2.67 14.02 -17.03
C ILE A 306 3.13 14.10 -18.48
N SER A 307 2.57 15.03 -19.24
CA SER A 307 3.05 15.47 -20.56
C SER A 307 2.55 16.89 -20.81
N SER A 308 2.89 17.54 -21.92
CA SER A 308 2.50 18.94 -22.15
C SER A 308 1.18 19.08 -22.93
N SER A 309 0.52 20.24 -22.77
CA SER A 309 -0.64 20.68 -23.57
C SER A 309 -1.90 19.80 -23.46
N ASN A 310 -2.15 19.23 -22.28
CA ASN A 310 -3.31 18.37 -22.02
C ASN A 310 -4.54 19.17 -21.60
N LYS A 311 -5.45 19.48 -22.54
CA LYS A 311 -6.71 20.20 -22.24
C LYS A 311 -7.73 19.39 -21.41
N GLN A 312 -7.51 18.09 -21.28
CA GLN A 312 -8.36 17.14 -20.56
C GLN A 312 -7.49 16.12 -19.83
N ILE A 313 -7.92 15.72 -18.64
CA ILE A 313 -7.25 14.73 -17.81
C ILE A 313 -8.02 13.41 -17.90
N LEU A 314 -7.34 12.34 -18.29
CA LEU A 314 -7.88 10.99 -18.25
C LEU A 314 -7.80 10.43 -16.82
N HIS A 315 -8.93 10.06 -16.26
CA HIS A 315 -9.00 9.38 -14.97
C HIS A 315 -9.30 7.90 -15.21
N ILE A 316 -8.47 7.00 -14.68
CA ILE A 316 -8.73 5.56 -14.67
C ILE A 316 -8.75 5.07 -13.23
N ASP A 317 -9.89 4.56 -12.79
CA ASP A 317 -10.07 3.97 -11.46
C ASP A 317 -9.76 2.46 -11.51
N ALA A 318 -8.48 2.14 -11.32
CA ALA A 318 -8.01 0.77 -11.17
C ALA A 318 -8.07 0.27 -9.72
N SER A 319 -8.75 0.98 -8.80
CA SER A 319 -8.83 0.60 -7.40
C SER A 319 -9.89 -0.46 -7.09
N SER A 320 -10.76 -0.76 -8.06
CA SER A 320 -11.84 -1.75 -7.95
C SER A 320 -11.34 -3.20 -8.00
N GLU A 321 -12.13 -4.13 -7.46
CA GLU A 321 -11.84 -5.58 -7.47
C GLU A 321 -11.69 -6.17 -8.89
N HIS A 322 -12.12 -5.46 -9.92
CA HIS A 322 -11.89 -5.83 -11.31
C HIS A 322 -10.40 -5.84 -11.69
N PHE A 323 -9.58 -4.99 -11.04
CA PHE A 323 -8.17 -4.83 -11.38
C PHE A 323 -7.22 -5.42 -10.34
N TYR A 324 -7.70 -6.12 -9.31
CA TYR A 324 -6.81 -6.80 -8.39
C TYR A 324 -7.32 -8.14 -7.88
N THR A 325 -6.38 -9.01 -7.54
CA THR A 325 -6.62 -10.19 -6.71
C THR A 325 -5.85 -10.07 -5.41
N LYS A 326 -6.35 -10.66 -4.34
CA LYS A 326 -5.57 -10.79 -3.09
C LYS A 326 -4.42 -11.79 -3.28
N ASP A 327 -3.25 -11.43 -2.78
CA ASP A 327 -2.07 -12.28 -2.67
C ASP A 327 -1.54 -12.21 -1.22
N GLY A 328 -2.12 -13.04 -0.36
CA GLY A 328 -1.91 -12.97 1.09
C GLY A 328 -2.52 -11.70 1.70
N LYS A 329 -1.68 -10.86 2.31
CA LYS A 329 -2.10 -9.58 2.94
C LYS A 329 -2.14 -8.40 1.96
N TYR A 330 -1.58 -8.57 0.76
CA TYR A 330 -1.41 -7.53 -0.24
C TYR A 330 -2.28 -7.81 -1.46
N ASN A 331 -2.49 -6.78 -2.28
CA ASN A 331 -3.20 -6.91 -3.55
C ASN A 331 -2.19 -7.00 -4.69
N ARG A 332 -2.52 -7.77 -5.71
CA ARG A 332 -1.76 -7.91 -6.95
C ARG A 332 -2.61 -7.42 -8.10
N LEU A 333 -2.05 -6.50 -8.89
CA LEU A 333 -2.74 -5.95 -10.06
C LEU A 333 -3.00 -7.06 -11.09
N ILE A 334 -4.19 -7.05 -11.68
CA ILE A 334 -4.60 -7.88 -12.80
C ILE A 334 -5.24 -6.98 -13.87
N ASN A 335 -5.54 -7.53 -15.04
CA ASN A 335 -6.18 -6.81 -16.14
C ASN A 335 -5.40 -5.55 -16.58
N THR A 336 -4.06 -5.58 -16.47
CA THR A 336 -3.19 -4.45 -16.83
C THR A 336 -3.30 -4.05 -18.30
N GLN A 337 -3.57 -5.01 -19.19
CA GLN A 337 -3.79 -4.74 -20.62
C GLN A 337 -5.06 -3.91 -20.86
N GLU A 338 -6.10 -4.09 -20.04
CA GLU A 338 -7.31 -3.28 -20.13
C GLU A 338 -7.03 -1.85 -19.65
N ILE A 339 -6.25 -1.67 -18.58
CA ILE A 339 -5.80 -0.33 -18.13
C ILE A 339 -5.02 0.37 -19.26
N LEU A 340 -4.10 -0.35 -19.91
CA LEU A 340 -3.32 0.18 -21.05
C LEU A 340 -4.21 0.51 -22.25
N GLN A 341 -5.23 -0.31 -22.53
CA GLN A 341 -6.19 -0.04 -23.59
C GLN A 341 -6.99 1.23 -23.28
N LEU A 342 -7.58 1.35 -22.08
CA LEU A 342 -8.31 2.55 -21.65
C LEU A 342 -7.43 3.80 -21.72
N TYR A 343 -6.15 3.68 -21.34
CA TYR A 343 -5.19 4.77 -21.45
C TYR A 343 -4.95 5.20 -22.91
N ARG A 344 -4.75 4.24 -23.82
CA ARG A 344 -4.48 4.51 -25.24
C ARG A 344 -5.70 5.07 -25.98
N THR A 345 -6.88 4.51 -25.74
CA THR A 345 -8.11 4.92 -26.44
C THR A 345 -8.77 6.15 -25.81
N LYS A 346 -8.50 6.41 -24.52
CA LYS A 346 -9.17 7.44 -23.72
C LYS A 346 -10.69 7.29 -23.71
N ASP A 347 -11.18 6.07 -23.92
CA ASP A 347 -12.60 5.77 -23.96
C ASP A 347 -13.25 6.04 -22.60
N LYS A 348 -14.53 6.40 -22.63
CA LYS A 348 -15.34 6.44 -21.42
C LYS A 348 -15.83 5.03 -21.09
N SER A 349 -15.58 4.57 -19.87
CA SER A 349 -16.02 3.26 -19.40
C SER A 349 -16.49 3.33 -17.95
N PRO A 350 -17.01 2.24 -17.36
CA PRO A 350 -17.24 2.17 -15.92
C PRO A 350 -15.98 2.54 -15.12
N TYR A 351 -14.78 2.28 -15.65
CA TYR A 351 -13.51 2.49 -14.95
C TYR A 351 -12.73 3.72 -15.40
N SER A 352 -13.26 4.50 -16.34
CA SER A 352 -12.51 5.63 -16.91
C SER A 352 -13.38 6.80 -17.36
N SER A 353 -12.83 8.01 -17.25
CA SER A 353 -13.48 9.24 -17.65
C SER A 353 -12.45 10.26 -18.13
N LEU A 354 -12.75 10.94 -19.23
CA LEU A 354 -11.94 12.03 -19.75
C LEU A 354 -12.57 13.38 -19.35
N THR A 355 -11.92 14.10 -18.44
CA THR A 355 -12.48 15.31 -17.82
C THR A 355 -11.78 16.57 -18.33
N PRO A 356 -12.50 17.56 -18.91
CA PRO A 356 -11.90 18.84 -19.29
C PRO A 356 -11.31 19.59 -18.10
N ILE A 357 -10.16 20.26 -18.26
CA ILE A 357 -9.51 21.05 -17.20
C ILE A 357 -10.47 22.04 -16.54
N ALA A 358 -11.34 22.69 -17.32
CA ALA A 358 -12.34 23.63 -16.82
C ALA A 358 -13.35 23.00 -15.83
N SER A 359 -13.47 21.66 -15.80
CA SER A 359 -14.34 20.90 -14.90
C SER A 359 -13.57 20.14 -13.81
N ILE A 360 -12.24 20.29 -13.76
CA ILE A 360 -11.40 19.68 -12.74
C ILE A 360 -11.54 20.46 -11.43
N ASN A 361 -11.55 19.73 -10.33
CA ASN A 361 -11.37 20.27 -8.99
C ASN A 361 -9.92 20.03 -8.54
N PRO A 362 -9.04 21.05 -8.54
CA PRO A 362 -7.65 20.89 -8.12
C PRO A 362 -7.46 20.46 -6.66
N GLN A 363 -8.53 20.49 -5.85
CA GLN A 363 -8.50 19.99 -4.46
C GLN A 363 -8.55 18.47 -4.36
N ASP A 364 -9.00 17.79 -5.41
CA ASP A 364 -9.07 16.34 -5.46
C ASP A 364 -8.96 15.86 -6.91
N LEU A 365 -7.79 15.32 -7.25
CA LEU A 365 -7.48 14.82 -8.59
C LEU A 365 -7.60 13.29 -8.70
N ARG A 366 -8.06 12.60 -7.65
CA ARG A 366 -8.12 11.12 -7.64
C ARG A 366 -9.15 10.61 -8.64
N ALA A 367 -8.85 9.48 -9.29
CA ALA A 367 -9.65 8.97 -10.39
C ALA A 367 -11.11 8.66 -10.00
N HIS A 368 -11.33 8.06 -8.82
CA HIS A 368 -12.69 7.74 -8.36
C HIS A 368 -13.62 8.96 -8.22
N SER A 369 -13.07 10.17 -8.09
CA SER A 369 -13.87 11.40 -8.01
C SER A 369 -14.45 11.83 -9.36
N TYR A 370 -13.91 11.32 -10.47
CA TYR A 370 -14.29 11.69 -11.84
C TYR A 370 -14.90 10.54 -12.65
N VAL A 371 -14.59 9.30 -12.29
CA VAL A 371 -15.17 8.12 -12.92
C VAL A 371 -16.57 7.86 -12.36
N LYS A 372 -17.59 8.11 -13.17
CA LYS A 372 -18.99 7.80 -12.81
C LYS A 372 -19.26 6.33 -13.12
N ASP A 373 -19.63 5.57 -12.08
CA ASP A 373 -20.06 4.14 -12.12
C ASP A 373 -18.95 3.05 -12.24
N SER A 374 -17.77 3.18 -11.61
CA SER A 374 -16.77 2.05 -11.43
C SER A 374 -17.12 1.10 -10.30
N HIS A 375 -17.87 1.61 -9.34
CA HIS A 375 -18.81 0.80 -8.61
C HIS A 375 -20.14 1.00 -9.31
N ALA A 376 -20.80 -0.08 -9.70
CA ALA A 376 -22.21 -0.13 -9.38
C ALA A 376 -22.30 0.18 -7.88
N ARG A 377 -22.43 1.48 -7.55
CA ARG A 377 -23.48 1.89 -6.65
C ARG A 377 -24.62 1.01 -7.10
N VAL A 378 -25.02 0.07 -6.25
CA VAL A 378 -26.44 -0.19 -6.14
C VAL A 378 -27.01 1.21 -5.99
N LYS A 379 -27.41 1.79 -7.14
CA LYS A 379 -28.39 2.84 -7.17
C LYS A 379 -29.55 2.12 -6.51
N ALA A 380 -29.64 2.26 -5.19
CA ALA A 380 -30.87 2.74 -4.64
C ALA A 380 -31.33 3.77 -5.66
N THR A 381 -32.33 3.36 -6.43
CA THR A 381 -33.23 4.25 -7.15
C THR A 381 -33.25 5.58 -6.39
N PRO A 382 -33.26 6.74 -7.06
CA PRO A 382 -33.65 7.96 -6.38
C PRO A 382 -35.13 7.81 -6.02
N VAL A 383 -35.40 7.01 -4.99
CA VAL A 383 -36.55 7.15 -4.15
C VAL A 383 -36.27 8.48 -3.50
N LYS A 384 -37.08 9.46 -3.85
CA LYS A 384 -37.34 10.60 -2.98
C LYS A 384 -37.84 10.03 -1.64
N SER A 385 -36.92 9.61 -0.78
CA SER A 385 -37.22 9.30 0.61
C SER A 385 -36.21 10.07 1.44
N THR A 386 -36.68 11.21 1.96
CA THR A 386 -36.26 11.82 3.23
C THR A 386 -35.23 10.99 4.00
N THR A 387 -33.94 11.32 3.84
CA THR A 387 -32.83 10.60 4.49
C THR A 387 -32.65 11.11 5.92
N GLN A 388 -32.92 10.23 6.89
CA GLN A 388 -32.53 10.44 8.30
C GLN A 388 -31.06 10.03 8.47
N SER A 389 -30.32 10.73 9.33
CA SER A 389 -28.99 10.37 9.85
C SER A 389 -29.03 10.08 11.36
N LEU A 390 -27.96 9.52 11.93
CA LEU A 390 -27.85 9.33 13.38
C LEU A 390 -28.10 10.63 14.16
N GLU A 391 -27.55 11.75 13.71
CA GLU A 391 -27.76 13.07 14.31
C GLU A 391 -29.24 13.49 14.25
N THR A 392 -29.90 13.34 13.09
CA THR A 392 -31.32 13.71 12.97
C THR A 392 -32.26 12.80 13.76
N LEU A 393 -31.80 11.59 14.12
CA LEU A 393 -32.50 10.67 15.01
C LEU A 393 -32.26 10.99 16.50
N GLY A 394 -31.52 12.05 16.81
CA GLY A 394 -31.22 12.46 18.18
C GLY A 394 -30.25 11.53 18.91
N VAL A 395 -29.39 10.81 18.18
CA VAL A 395 -28.40 9.91 18.77
C VAL A 395 -27.21 10.72 19.29
N GLU A 396 -26.98 10.65 20.59
CA GLU A 396 -25.78 11.21 21.22
C GLU A 396 -24.57 10.30 20.94
N ILE A 397 -23.47 10.88 20.45
CA ILE A 397 -22.25 10.16 20.11
C ILE A 397 -21.09 10.70 20.94
N PHE A 398 -20.45 9.83 21.71
CA PHE A 398 -19.27 10.20 22.49
C PHE A 398 -18.26 9.07 22.56
N ARG A 399 -17.00 9.42 22.82
CA ARG A 399 -15.90 8.47 22.95
C ARG A 399 -15.67 8.12 24.42
N GLY A 400 -15.38 6.86 24.68
CA GLY A 400 -14.89 6.41 25.98
C GLY A 400 -13.60 7.13 26.39
N GLN A 401 -13.30 7.08 27.68
CA GLN A 401 -12.15 7.79 28.25
C GLN A 401 -11.47 6.93 29.29
N ARG A 402 -10.15 7.12 29.45
CA ARG A 402 -9.46 6.59 30.63
C ARG A 402 -9.81 7.45 31.83
N ILE A 403 -10.48 6.84 32.81
CA ILE A 403 -11.06 7.51 33.97
C ILE A 403 -10.44 7.08 35.31
N TYR A 404 -9.35 6.31 35.27
CA TYR A 404 -8.61 5.81 36.42
C TYR A 404 -7.09 5.79 36.13
N GLY A 405 -6.29 5.63 37.18
CA GLY A 405 -4.83 5.69 37.16
C GLY A 405 -4.29 7.10 37.38
N THR A 406 -5.00 7.95 38.12
CA THR A 406 -4.60 9.32 38.41
C THR A 406 -4.56 9.60 39.91
N GLN A 407 -3.90 10.69 40.32
CA GLN A 407 -3.89 11.12 41.73
C GLN A 407 -5.26 11.59 42.25
N LYS A 408 -6.28 11.70 41.38
CA LYS A 408 -7.65 12.12 41.70
C LYS A 408 -8.62 10.94 41.77
N ASP A 409 -8.10 9.72 41.89
CA ASP A 409 -8.92 8.52 41.98
C ASP A 409 -9.46 8.37 43.41
N GLU A 410 -10.74 8.04 43.51
CA GLU A 410 -11.44 7.78 44.75
C GLU A 410 -12.00 6.35 44.75
N GLU A 411 -12.39 5.87 45.93
CA GLU A 411 -13.08 4.59 46.06
C GLU A 411 -14.48 4.66 45.41
N ILE A 412 -14.66 3.85 44.37
CA ILE A 412 -15.91 3.70 43.63
C ILE A 412 -15.85 2.41 42.81
N GLU A 413 -16.91 1.61 42.93
CA GLU A 413 -17.06 0.37 42.20
C GLU A 413 -17.69 0.60 40.83
N PHE A 414 -17.03 0.15 39.76
CA PHE A 414 -17.56 0.21 38.40
C PHE A 414 -16.95 -0.86 37.47
N PHE A 415 -17.59 -1.11 36.34
CA PHE A 415 -17.05 -1.94 35.26
C PHE A 415 -16.37 -1.10 34.17
N ASP A 416 -15.17 -1.50 33.75
CA ASP A 416 -14.45 -0.93 32.62
C ASP A 416 -14.61 -1.84 31.40
N ILE A 417 -15.59 -1.51 30.55
CA ILE A 417 -15.98 -2.33 29.41
C ILE A 417 -14.96 -2.15 28.28
N GLY A 418 -14.40 -3.27 27.83
CA GLY A 418 -13.53 -3.35 26.67
C GLY A 418 -14.17 -4.09 25.50
N ILE A 419 -13.46 -4.11 24.36
CA ILE A 419 -13.90 -4.83 23.16
C ILE A 419 -14.03 -6.35 23.40
N ALA A 420 -13.28 -6.88 24.37
CA ALA A 420 -13.34 -8.30 24.75
C ALA A 420 -14.68 -8.68 25.43
N ASP A 421 -15.39 -7.71 25.99
CA ASP A 421 -16.70 -7.93 26.62
C ASP A 421 -17.85 -7.95 25.59
N PHE A 422 -17.62 -7.55 24.34
CA PHE A 422 -18.67 -7.46 23.34
C PHE A 422 -19.21 -8.85 23.00
N ALA A 423 -20.52 -9.05 23.21
CA ALA A 423 -21.21 -10.22 22.71
C ALA A 423 -21.08 -10.29 21.17
N PRO A 424 -20.91 -11.48 20.58
CA PRO A 424 -20.78 -11.63 19.13
C PRO A 424 -22.07 -11.26 18.38
N CYS A 425 -23.21 -11.36 19.05
CA CYS A 425 -24.51 -10.87 18.60
C CYS A 425 -25.45 -10.70 19.81
N GLY A 426 -26.56 -9.98 19.61
CA GLY A 426 -27.54 -9.73 20.66
C GLY A 426 -27.01 -8.81 21.76
N TYR A 427 -27.61 -8.88 22.94
CA TYR A 427 -27.24 -8.02 24.05
C TYR A 427 -25.94 -8.44 24.73
N THR A 428 -25.19 -7.45 25.23
CA THR A 428 -24.12 -7.65 26.22
C THR A 428 -24.62 -7.21 27.60
N GLU A 429 -24.60 -8.14 28.55
CA GLU A 429 -25.17 -7.95 29.90
C GLU A 429 -24.16 -8.28 31.02
N SER A 430 -23.02 -8.89 30.68
CA SER A 430 -21.99 -9.31 31.62
C SER A 430 -20.64 -8.74 31.22
N PHE A 431 -19.88 -8.25 32.21
CA PHE A 431 -18.60 -7.59 32.02
C PHE A 431 -17.53 -8.23 32.90
N GLN A 432 -16.31 -8.33 32.40
CA GLN A 432 -15.22 -9.05 33.08
C GLN A 432 -14.40 -8.14 34.01
N THR A 433 -14.17 -6.89 33.59
CA THR A 433 -13.21 -6.00 34.25
C THR A 433 -13.88 -5.12 35.28
N LYS A 434 -13.85 -5.55 36.55
CA LYS A 434 -14.33 -4.75 37.69
C LYS A 434 -13.20 -3.90 38.28
N LYS A 435 -13.49 -2.64 38.62
CA LYS A 435 -12.55 -1.68 39.24
C LYS A 435 -13.16 -1.12 40.53
N GLN A 436 -12.29 -0.79 41.49
CA GLN A 436 -12.67 -0.23 42.80
C GLN A 436 -12.13 1.19 43.04
N LEU A 437 -11.32 1.72 42.12
CA LEU A 437 -10.73 3.06 42.20
C LEU A 437 -10.88 3.77 40.87
N GLY A 438 -11.33 5.02 40.89
CA GLY A 438 -11.45 5.85 39.71
C GLY A 438 -11.93 7.27 40.00
N ASN A 439 -11.90 8.13 38.99
CA ASN A 439 -12.34 9.52 39.11
C ASN A 439 -13.88 9.61 39.05
N LYS A 440 -14.55 9.84 40.20
CA LYS A 440 -16.03 9.86 40.30
C LYS A 440 -16.69 10.82 39.31
N SER A 441 -16.16 12.03 39.17
CA SER A 441 -16.71 13.03 38.24
C SER A 441 -16.70 12.54 36.78
N LYS A 442 -15.58 11.94 36.34
CA LYS A 442 -15.49 11.36 34.99
C LYS A 442 -16.37 10.11 34.84
N ILE A 443 -16.49 9.27 35.87
CA ILE A 443 -17.40 8.12 35.86
C ILE A 443 -18.84 8.58 35.62
N HIS A 444 -19.33 9.55 36.40
CA HIS A 444 -20.68 10.07 36.22
C HIS A 444 -20.92 10.71 34.84
N LYS A 445 -19.88 11.35 34.28
CA LYS A 445 -19.95 11.97 32.95
C LYS A 445 -19.99 10.95 31.81
N TYR A 446 -19.17 9.90 31.87
CA TYR A 446 -18.97 8.94 30.78
C TYR A 446 -19.63 7.58 31.00
N GLN A 447 -20.46 7.44 32.04
CA GLN A 447 -21.19 6.20 32.30
C GLN A 447 -22.07 5.83 31.10
N VAL A 448 -22.03 4.55 30.73
CA VAL A 448 -22.95 3.97 29.76
C VAL A 448 -24.26 3.59 30.45
N ARG A 449 -25.32 3.48 29.67
CA ARG A 449 -26.69 3.17 30.10
C ARG A 449 -27.17 1.92 29.38
N SER A 450 -28.24 1.30 29.90
CA SER A 450 -28.93 0.23 29.20
C SER A 450 -29.28 0.66 27.78
N TYR A 451 -29.08 -0.23 26.81
CA TYR A 451 -29.32 -0.01 25.38
C TYR A 451 -28.40 0.98 24.68
N ASP A 452 -27.33 1.47 25.33
CA ASP A 452 -26.25 2.13 24.59
C ASP A 452 -25.62 1.12 23.60
N ILE A 453 -25.35 1.58 22.38
CA ILE A 453 -24.67 0.80 21.35
C ILE A 453 -23.18 1.14 21.41
N LEU A 454 -22.32 0.13 21.44
CA LEU A 454 -20.88 0.29 21.56
C LEU A 454 -20.19 -0.14 20.27
N LEU A 455 -19.27 0.70 19.78
CA LEU A 455 -18.56 0.52 18.52
C LEU A 455 -17.05 0.64 18.75
N SER A 456 -16.25 -0.30 18.24
CA SER A 456 -14.79 -0.22 18.34
C SER A 456 -14.26 0.97 17.53
N LEU A 457 -13.45 1.86 18.11
CA LEU A 457 -12.91 3.05 17.44
C LEU A 457 -12.05 2.76 16.20
N ARG A 458 -11.39 1.60 16.14
CA ARG A 458 -10.46 1.19 15.07
C ARG A 458 -10.83 -0.19 14.52
N GLY A 459 -10.56 -0.41 13.24
CA GLY A 459 -10.73 -1.70 12.58
C GLY A 459 -11.11 -1.56 11.10
N ILE A 460 -10.99 -2.64 10.33
CA ILE A 460 -11.51 -2.68 8.94
C ILE A 460 -13.01 -2.99 8.94
N THR A 461 -13.42 -3.85 9.89
CA THR A 461 -14.80 -4.12 10.25
C THR A 461 -14.93 -3.81 11.74
N PRO A 462 -15.74 -2.83 12.16
CA PRO A 462 -15.90 -2.54 13.56
C PRO A 462 -16.55 -3.70 14.30
N LYS A 463 -16.08 -3.94 15.53
CA LYS A 463 -16.87 -4.70 16.48
C LYS A 463 -17.99 -3.81 17.01
N LEU A 464 -19.19 -4.37 17.07
CA LEU A 464 -20.42 -3.69 17.44
C LEU A 464 -21.12 -4.53 18.51
N THR A 465 -21.67 -3.89 19.53
CA THR A 465 -22.62 -4.53 20.45
C THR A 465 -23.68 -3.55 20.93
N ILE A 466 -24.77 -4.05 21.50
CA ILE A 466 -25.77 -3.28 22.24
C ILE A 466 -25.82 -3.76 23.68
N LEU A 467 -25.85 -2.83 24.64
CA LEU A 467 -25.99 -3.19 26.04
C LEU A 467 -27.42 -3.64 26.36
N GLY A 468 -27.57 -4.69 27.17
CA GLY A 468 -28.86 -5.11 27.70
C GLY A 468 -29.29 -4.28 28.90
N ASP A 469 -30.09 -4.86 29.79
CA ASP A 469 -30.45 -4.22 31.04
C ASP A 469 -29.28 -4.28 32.02
N ILE A 470 -28.58 -3.15 32.19
CA ILE A 470 -27.45 -3.04 33.12
C ILE A 470 -27.86 -2.28 34.38
N THR A 471 -27.47 -2.81 35.54
CA THR A 471 -27.76 -2.21 36.86
C THR A 471 -26.51 -1.65 37.54
N HIS A 472 -25.33 -2.03 37.05
CA HIS A 472 -24.04 -1.62 37.61
C HIS A 472 -23.46 -0.41 36.87
N THR A 473 -22.84 0.50 37.63
CA THR A 473 -22.06 1.61 37.08
C THR A 473 -20.99 1.07 36.15
N SER A 474 -21.02 1.50 34.88
CA SER A 474 -20.13 1.00 33.84
C SER A 474 -19.66 2.14 32.96
N VAL A 475 -18.41 2.07 32.52
CA VAL A 475 -17.82 2.97 31.51
C VAL A 475 -17.17 2.15 30.41
N VAL A 476 -16.85 2.79 29.30
CA VAL A 476 -16.10 2.16 28.20
C VAL A 476 -14.72 2.79 28.04
N ASN A 477 -13.75 1.98 27.64
CA ASN A 477 -12.39 2.44 27.43
C ASN A 477 -12.27 3.41 26.23
N ALA A 478 -11.11 4.08 26.11
CA ALA A 478 -10.85 5.07 25.06
C ALA A 478 -10.82 4.52 23.62
N GLY A 479 -10.88 3.20 23.45
CA GLY A 479 -10.97 2.53 22.15
C GLY A 479 -12.39 2.26 21.69
N ILE A 480 -13.41 2.78 22.38
CA ILE A 480 -14.84 2.54 22.09
C ILE A 480 -15.57 3.87 21.91
N ILE A 481 -16.47 3.91 20.93
CA ILE A 481 -17.47 4.96 20.70
C ILE A 481 -18.82 4.45 21.21
N VAL A 482 -19.56 5.32 21.88
CA VAL A 482 -20.91 5.06 22.38
C VAL A 482 -21.91 5.81 21.50
N LEU A 483 -22.96 5.10 21.07
CA LEU A 483 -24.15 5.68 20.46
C LEU A 483 -25.31 5.53 21.45
N ARG A 484 -25.80 6.64 21.96
CA ARG A 484 -26.93 6.69 22.87
C ARG A 484 -28.16 7.21 22.14
N ALA A 485 -29.08 6.29 21.86
CA ALA A 485 -30.34 6.62 21.22
C ALA A 485 -31.34 7.22 22.22
N PRO A 486 -32.31 8.04 21.75
CA PRO A 486 -33.29 8.67 22.64
C PRO A 486 -34.35 7.69 23.18
N SER A 487 -34.45 6.48 22.62
CA SER A 487 -35.33 5.43 23.13
C SER A 487 -34.78 4.03 22.88
N LYS A 488 -35.22 3.06 23.71
CA LYS A 488 -34.92 1.64 23.55
C LYS A 488 -35.27 1.11 22.16
N ALA A 489 -36.42 1.52 21.61
CA ALA A 489 -36.87 1.09 20.29
C ALA A 489 -35.90 1.56 19.18
N ILE A 490 -35.44 2.82 19.26
CA ILE A 490 -34.47 3.37 18.30
C ILE A 490 -33.12 2.69 18.46
N ALA A 491 -32.65 2.47 19.69
CA ALA A 491 -31.40 1.74 19.94
C ALA A 491 -31.41 0.34 19.32
N GLN A 492 -32.48 -0.43 19.56
CA GLN A 492 -32.61 -1.79 19.03
C GLN A 492 -32.66 -1.79 17.50
N GLY A 493 -33.42 -0.87 16.88
CA GLY A 493 -33.49 -0.78 15.43
C GLY A 493 -32.15 -0.40 14.81
N LEU A 494 -31.47 0.59 15.38
CA LEU A 494 -30.14 1.00 14.95
C LEU A 494 -29.14 -0.14 15.07
N TYR A 495 -29.13 -0.87 16.19
CA TYR A 495 -28.28 -2.04 16.34
C TYR A 495 -28.56 -3.09 15.27
N CYS A 496 -29.81 -3.47 15.02
CA CYS A 496 -30.16 -4.44 13.99
C CYS A 496 -29.73 -3.98 12.59
N TYR A 497 -29.90 -2.70 12.26
CA TYR A 497 -29.40 -2.14 10.99
C TYR A 497 -27.88 -2.18 10.91
N LEU A 498 -27.18 -1.67 11.92
CA LEU A 498 -25.71 -1.61 11.95
C LEU A 498 -25.07 -3.01 11.99
N PHE A 499 -25.78 -4.00 12.53
CA PHE A 499 -25.39 -5.42 12.54
C PHE A 499 -25.66 -6.11 11.19
N SER A 500 -26.56 -5.58 10.35
CA SER A 500 -26.82 -6.13 9.02
C SER A 500 -25.65 -5.90 8.07
N GLN A 501 -25.58 -6.67 6.98
CA GLN A 501 -24.57 -6.48 5.94
C GLN A 501 -24.50 -5.04 5.40
N SER A 502 -25.66 -4.40 5.20
CA SER A 502 -25.72 -3.01 4.74
C SER A 502 -25.16 -2.03 5.77
N GLY A 503 -25.46 -2.23 7.05
CA GLY A 503 -24.93 -1.40 8.13
C GLY A 503 -23.44 -1.62 8.35
N GLU A 504 -22.98 -2.87 8.29
CA GLU A 504 -21.56 -3.23 8.37
C GLU A 504 -20.77 -2.57 7.24
N GLN A 505 -21.30 -2.59 6.00
CA GLN A 505 -20.69 -1.90 4.85
C GLN A 505 -20.65 -0.38 5.06
N ALA A 506 -21.73 0.20 5.58
CA ALA A 506 -21.81 1.64 5.83
C ALA A 506 -20.78 2.07 6.89
N LEU A 507 -20.62 1.29 7.97
CA LEU A 507 -19.58 1.54 8.97
C LEU A 507 -18.18 1.30 8.42
N ALA A 508 -17.94 0.20 7.70
CA ALA A 508 -16.65 -0.11 7.09
C ALA A 508 -16.19 0.99 6.12
N HIS A 509 -17.13 1.63 5.41
CA HIS A 509 -16.84 2.79 4.58
C HIS A 509 -16.28 3.95 5.41
N LEU A 510 -16.88 4.26 6.57
CA LEU A 510 -16.38 5.31 7.45
C LEU A 510 -14.94 5.05 7.91
N TYR A 511 -14.58 3.81 8.28
CA TYR A 511 -13.18 3.46 8.62
C TYR A 511 -12.22 3.61 7.45
N LYS A 512 -12.66 3.26 6.23
CA LYS A 512 -11.82 3.37 5.02
C LYS A 512 -11.58 4.81 4.61
N THR A 513 -12.49 5.72 4.95
CA THR A 513 -12.39 7.15 4.63
C THR A 513 -11.59 7.97 5.64
N SER A 514 -11.27 7.41 6.82
CA SER A 514 -10.48 8.10 7.83
C SER A 514 -8.98 7.83 7.68
N ALA A 515 -8.18 8.91 7.70
CA ALA A 515 -6.74 8.85 7.44
C ALA A 515 -5.94 8.06 8.49
N ASP A 516 -6.45 7.95 9.72
CA ASP A 516 -5.80 7.23 10.84
C ASP A 516 -6.46 5.88 11.16
N GLY A 517 -7.40 5.42 10.31
CA GLY A 517 -8.15 4.19 10.51
C GLY A 517 -9.09 4.22 11.72
N THR A 518 -9.44 5.40 12.24
CA THR A 518 -10.40 5.58 13.33
C THR A 518 -11.69 6.23 12.85
N ILE A 519 -12.84 5.90 13.44
CA ILE A 519 -14.07 6.64 13.11
C ILE A 519 -14.12 7.98 13.85
N SER A 520 -14.30 9.06 13.08
CA SER A 520 -14.68 10.37 13.62
C SER A 520 -16.15 10.35 14.07
N THR A 521 -16.42 10.87 15.27
CA THR A 521 -17.78 11.01 15.82
C THR A 521 -18.65 11.90 14.95
N GLU A 522 -18.08 12.92 14.29
CA GLU A 522 -18.80 13.82 13.39
C GLU A 522 -19.26 13.12 12.10
N ASN A 523 -18.38 12.29 11.52
CA ASN A 523 -18.72 11.53 10.33
C ASN A 523 -19.74 10.43 10.65
N LEU A 524 -19.60 9.82 11.83
CA LEU A 524 -20.57 8.85 12.32
C LEU A 524 -21.95 9.50 12.54
N ALA A 525 -22.02 10.71 13.10
CA ALA A 525 -23.27 11.45 13.29
C ALA A 525 -24.04 11.67 11.97
N LYS A 526 -23.30 11.85 10.87
CA LYS A 526 -23.84 12.05 9.52
C LYS A 526 -24.16 10.74 8.77
N LEU A 527 -23.93 9.57 9.38
CA LEU A 527 -24.20 8.28 8.76
C LEU A 527 -25.68 8.17 8.36
N PRO A 528 -26.00 7.96 7.06
CA PRO A 528 -27.38 7.79 6.61
C PRO A 528 -28.00 6.51 7.17
N ILE A 529 -29.21 6.63 7.70
CA ILE A 529 -30.00 5.54 8.25
C ILE A 529 -31.24 5.34 7.37
N PRO A 530 -31.48 4.13 6.85
CA PRO A 530 -32.66 3.87 6.04
C PRO A 530 -33.93 3.99 6.90
N SER A 531 -35.01 4.55 6.35
CA SER A 531 -36.29 4.66 7.06
C SER A 531 -36.86 3.32 7.53
N THR A 532 -36.41 2.22 6.92
CA THR A 532 -36.79 0.84 7.27
C THR A 532 -35.97 0.24 8.42
N TYR A 533 -35.09 0.98 9.10
CA TYR A 533 -34.21 0.45 10.15
C TYR A 533 -34.95 -0.15 11.36
N LEU A 534 -36.21 0.24 11.59
CA LEU A 534 -37.09 -0.32 12.63
C LEU A 534 -37.84 -1.59 12.19
N HIS A 535 -37.72 -1.99 10.92
CA HIS A 535 -38.44 -3.13 10.39
C HIS A 535 -37.91 -4.44 10.99
N ASN A 536 -38.81 -5.31 11.45
CA ASN A 536 -38.51 -6.61 12.05
C ASN A 536 -37.50 -6.58 13.22
N THR A 537 -37.32 -5.43 13.88
CA THR A 537 -36.32 -5.28 14.96
C THR A 537 -36.51 -6.31 16.06
N LYS A 538 -37.74 -6.48 16.57
CA LYS A 538 -38.04 -7.39 17.69
C LYS A 538 -37.71 -8.85 17.36
N ASP A 539 -38.16 -9.33 16.20
CA ASP A 539 -37.92 -10.70 15.73
C ASP A 539 -36.43 -10.95 15.47
N THR A 540 -35.77 -9.99 14.80
CA THR A 540 -34.32 -10.05 14.53
C THR A 540 -33.54 -10.16 15.84
N LEU A 541 -33.84 -9.31 16.82
CA LEU A 541 -33.11 -9.28 18.08
C LEU A 541 -33.37 -10.54 18.91
N GLN A 542 -34.58 -11.08 18.88
CA GLN A 542 -34.90 -12.36 19.51
C GLN A 542 -34.07 -13.50 18.92
N LYS A 543 -33.94 -13.55 17.58
CA LYS A 543 -33.09 -14.53 16.88
C LYS A 543 -31.61 -14.37 17.23
N LEU A 544 -31.11 -13.12 17.24
CA LEU A 544 -29.72 -12.84 17.60
C LEU A 544 -29.41 -13.26 19.05
N ASN A 545 -30.31 -13.00 20.00
CA ASN A 545 -30.12 -13.43 21.39
C ASN A 545 -30.14 -14.96 21.52
N ALA A 546 -31.04 -15.67 20.83
CA ALA A 546 -31.04 -17.13 20.84
C ALA A 546 -29.73 -17.72 20.26
N LEU A 547 -29.22 -17.14 19.18
CA LEU A 547 -27.94 -17.53 18.57
C LEU A 547 -26.75 -17.23 19.49
N ARG A 548 -26.76 -16.09 20.19
CA ARG A 548 -25.77 -15.74 21.21
C ARG A 548 -25.71 -16.80 22.30
N ASP A 549 -26.87 -17.17 22.84
CA ASP A 549 -26.96 -18.13 23.95
C ASP A 549 -26.48 -19.52 23.51
N GLN A 550 -26.83 -19.93 22.29
CA GLN A 550 -26.31 -21.16 21.69
C GLN A 550 -24.79 -21.13 21.54
N LEU A 551 -24.24 -20.01 21.06
CA LEU A 551 -22.80 -19.82 20.88
C LEU A 551 -22.06 -19.92 22.22
N TYR A 552 -22.59 -19.30 23.28
CA TYR A 552 -22.03 -19.42 24.63
C TYR A 552 -22.09 -20.83 25.19
N ALA A 553 -23.21 -21.55 24.99
CA ALA A 553 -23.33 -22.95 25.38
C ALA A 553 -22.28 -23.83 24.68
N THR A 554 -22.07 -23.63 23.37
CA THR A 554 -21.04 -24.34 22.60
C THR A 554 -19.63 -24.01 23.11
N HIS A 555 -19.32 -22.75 23.40
CA HIS A 555 -18.01 -22.37 23.95
C HIS A 555 -17.76 -23.00 25.32
N ALA A 556 -18.77 -23.08 26.18
CA ALA A 556 -18.68 -23.76 27.47
C ALA A 556 -18.37 -25.27 27.30
N GLN A 557 -19.01 -25.93 26.35
CA GLN A 557 -18.73 -27.34 26.01
C GLN A 557 -17.28 -27.54 25.53
N ILE A 558 -16.80 -26.67 24.63
CA ILE A 558 -15.40 -26.70 24.16
C ILE A 558 -14.43 -26.50 25.32
N HIS A 559 -14.70 -25.55 26.21
CA HIS A 559 -13.86 -25.28 27.38
C HIS A 559 -13.85 -26.48 28.34
N ALA A 560 -14.99 -27.12 28.58
CA ALA A 560 -15.09 -28.33 29.39
C ALA A 560 -14.27 -29.50 28.82
N ILE A 561 -14.20 -29.63 27.48
CA ILE A 561 -13.33 -30.62 26.83
C ILE A 561 -11.85 -30.26 27.02
N LYS A 562 -11.48 -28.99 26.81
CA LYS A 562 -10.09 -28.51 26.98
C LYS A 562 -9.58 -28.65 28.42
N ALA A 563 -10.46 -28.54 29.40
CA ALA A 563 -10.11 -28.64 30.82
C ALA A 563 -9.89 -30.10 31.29
N ARG A 564 -10.13 -31.11 30.45
CA ARG A 564 -9.89 -32.51 30.82
C ARG A 564 -8.38 -32.77 30.92
N PRO A 565 -7.87 -33.35 32.02
CA PRO A 565 -6.47 -33.71 32.14
C PRO A 565 -6.08 -34.72 31.06
N TYR A 566 -4.93 -34.51 30.42
CA TYR A 566 -4.38 -35.44 29.45
C TYR A 566 -3.97 -36.72 30.20
N ALA A 567 -4.69 -37.82 29.98
CA ALA A 567 -4.31 -39.11 30.56
C ALA A 567 -2.95 -39.50 29.98
N LYS A 568 -1.91 -39.57 30.83
CA LYS A 568 -0.64 -40.19 30.47
C LYS A 568 -0.88 -41.70 30.40
N SER A 569 -1.00 -42.23 29.18
CA SER A 569 -0.88 -43.67 28.90
C SER A 569 0.57 -44.09 28.97
#